data_AF-A0ABD0RPK3-F1
#
_entry.id   AF-A0ABD0RPK3-F1
#
_cell.length_a   1.000
_cell.length_b   1.000
_cell.length_c   1.000
_cell.angle_alpha   90.00
_cell.angle_beta   90.00
_cell.angle_gamma   90.00
#
_symmetry.space_group_name_H-M   'P 1'
#
loop_
_entity.id
_entity.type
_entity.pdbx_description
1 polymer ?
#
loop_
_entity_poly.entity_id
_entity_poly.type
_entity_poly.pdbx_seq_one_letter_code
_entity_poly.pdbx_strand_id
1 'polypeptide(L)' 'SLHGNTVSSTPKLPLFHCAIDTVDISVEMCGIKFPNPFGLASAPPTTSAAMIRRAFEQGWGFALTKTFGLDK' A
#
# COMPACT_ATOMS: atom_id res chain seq x y z
N SER A 1 -0.70 28.78 14.99
CA SER A 1 -0.21 29.87 14.14
C SER A 1 1.09 30.37 14.73
N LEU A 2 2.23 29.82 14.30
CA LEU A 2 3.52 30.48 14.51
C LEU A 2 3.76 31.26 13.22
N HIS A 3 3.79 32.59 13.29
CA HIS A 3 4.09 33.48 12.16
C HIS A 3 3.06 33.52 11.02
N GLY A 4 1.75 33.41 11.31
CA GLY A 4 0.69 33.51 10.29
C GLY A 4 0.52 32.28 9.40
N ASN A 5 1.35 31.25 9.59
CA ASN A 5 1.24 29.96 8.91
C ASN A 5 0.47 28.96 9.78
N THR A 6 -0.52 28.31 9.19
CA THR A 6 -1.26 27.21 9.82
C THR A 6 -0.47 25.92 9.66
N VAL A 7 0.21 25.50 10.73
CA VAL A 7 0.87 24.18 10.82
C VAL A 7 -0.06 23.17 11.48
N SER A 8 0.12 21.89 11.16
CA SER A 8 -0.63 20.79 11.78
C SER A 8 -0.41 20.76 13.30
N SER A 9 -1.45 20.45 14.06
CA SER A 9 -1.37 20.28 15.52
C SER A 9 -0.60 19.02 15.92
N THR A 10 -0.59 17.99 15.07
CA THR A 10 0.21 16.78 15.25
C THR A 10 1.62 17.01 14.68
N PRO A 11 2.69 16.79 15.46
CA PRO A 11 4.05 16.89 14.96
C PRO A 11 4.29 15.93 13.79
N LYS A 12 4.81 16.45 12.67
CA LYS A 12 5.17 15.68 11.46
C LYS A 12 6.61 15.97 11.07
N LEU A 13 7.56 15.44 11.85
CA LEU A 13 8.97 15.56 11.53
C LEU A 13 9.29 14.71 10.27
N PRO A 14 10.13 15.21 9.35
CA PRO A 14 10.56 14.42 8.19
C PRO A 14 11.32 13.15 8.61
N LEU A 15 11.27 12.14 7.75
CA LEU A 15 12.10 10.93 7.89
C LEU A 15 13.50 11.18 7.32
N PHE A 16 14.42 10.24 7.58
CA PHE A 16 15.72 10.21 6.91
C PHE A 16 15.57 9.60 5.51
N HIS A 17 16.18 10.23 4.51
CA HIS A 17 16.13 9.80 3.11
C HIS A 17 17.54 9.71 2.51
N CYS A 18 17.72 8.79 1.56
CA CYS A 18 18.94 8.59 0.78
C CYS A 18 18.62 8.31 -0.71
N ALA A 19 19.64 8.23 -1.56
CA ALA A 19 19.45 7.99 -3.00
C ALA A 19 18.70 6.68 -3.30
N ILE A 20 18.80 5.68 -2.42
CA ILE A 20 18.14 4.37 -2.58
C ILE A 20 16.60 4.52 -2.52
N ASP A 21 16.08 5.48 -1.76
CA ASP A 21 14.62 5.69 -1.61
C ASP A 21 13.96 6.22 -2.90
N THR A 22 14.76 6.63 -3.89
CA THR A 22 14.28 7.16 -5.19
C THR A 22 14.26 6.10 -6.30
N VAL A 23 14.69 4.87 -6.01
CA VAL A 23 14.69 3.77 -6.98
C VAL A 23 13.26 3.40 -7.34
N ASP A 24 12.95 3.40 -8.64
CA ASP A 24 11.68 2.91 -9.15
C ASP A 24 11.62 1.38 -9.08
N ILE A 25 10.64 0.87 -8.32
CA ILE A 25 10.37 -0.56 -8.16
C ILE A 25 9.07 -0.99 -8.83
N SER A 26 8.48 -0.15 -9.69
CA SER A 26 7.26 -0.48 -10.42
C SER A 26 7.50 -1.56 -11.48
N VAL A 27 6.42 -2.27 -11.86
CA VAL A 27 6.48 -3.34 -12.87
C VAL A 27 5.19 -3.39 -13.67
N GLU A 28 5.29 -3.74 -14.96
CA GLU A 28 4.13 -4.04 -15.81
C GLU A 28 4.08 -5.54 -16.13
N MET A 29 2.93 -6.16 -15.89
CA MET A 29 2.70 -7.58 -16.17
C MET A 29 1.31 -7.76 -16.77
N CYS A 30 1.22 -8.48 -17.89
CA CYS A 30 -0.03 -8.71 -18.62
C CYS A 30 -0.81 -7.42 -18.94
N GLY A 31 -0.10 -6.30 -19.19
CA GLY A 31 -0.68 -4.98 -19.45
C GLY A 31 -1.21 -4.25 -18.21
N ILE A 32 -1.00 -4.80 -17.01
CA ILE A 32 -1.36 -4.18 -15.73
C ILE A 32 -0.10 -3.62 -15.08
N LYS A 33 -0.16 -2.36 -14.64
CA LYS A 33 0.92 -1.67 -13.94
C LYS A 33 0.76 -1.82 -12.43
N PHE A 34 1.84 -2.24 -11.77
CA PHE A 34 1.93 -2.39 -10.32
C PHE A 34 2.96 -1.39 -9.76
N PRO A 35 2.66 -0.71 -8.64
CA PRO A 35 3.58 0.26 -8.03
C PRO A 35 4.82 -0.40 -7.42
N ASN A 36 4.73 -1.70 -7.11
CA ASN A 36 5.82 -2.55 -6.65
C ASN A 36 5.46 -4.03 -6.91
N PRO A 37 6.43 -4.96 -6.94
CA PRO A 37 6.18 -6.36 -7.28
C PRO A 37 5.65 -7.21 -6.11
N PHE A 38 5.28 -6.60 -4.97
CA PHE A 38 4.91 -7.33 -3.76
C PHE A 38 3.39 -7.33 -3.56
N GLY A 39 2.81 -8.51 -3.31
CA GLY A 39 1.38 -8.64 -3.13
C GLY A 39 0.96 -9.76 -2.20
N LEU A 40 -0.29 -9.68 -1.73
CA LEU A 40 -0.89 -10.70 -0.88
C LEU A 40 -1.50 -11.82 -1.70
N ALA A 41 -1.04 -13.06 -1.46
CA ALA A 41 -1.61 -14.25 -2.06
C ALA A 41 -3.02 -14.57 -1.50
N SER A 42 -3.80 -15.39 -2.21
CA SER A 42 -5.08 -15.92 -1.73
C SER A 42 -4.84 -16.90 -0.57
N ALA A 43 -4.85 -16.36 0.64
CA ALA A 43 -4.35 -17.02 1.84
C ALA A 43 -5.03 -16.42 3.09
N PRO A 44 -4.77 -16.92 4.32
CA PRO A 44 -5.33 -16.33 5.53
C PRO A 44 -5.19 -14.78 5.63
N PRO A 45 -4.10 -14.14 5.14
CA PRO A 45 -3.98 -12.68 5.10
C PRO A 45 -5.04 -11.93 4.27
N THR A 46 -5.81 -12.61 3.42
CA THR A 46 -6.82 -12.00 2.54
C THR A 46 -8.24 -12.49 2.81
N THR A 47 -8.49 -13.03 4.01
CA THR A 47 -9.79 -13.57 4.44
C THR A 47 -10.92 -12.53 4.40
N SER A 48 -10.62 -11.26 4.71
CA SER A 48 -11.61 -10.19 4.68
C SER A 48 -11.13 -8.97 3.90
N ALA A 49 -12.06 -8.24 3.29
CA ALA A 49 -11.78 -6.99 2.60
C ALA A 49 -11.11 -5.95 3.53
N ALA A 50 -11.42 -5.97 4.83
CA ALA A 50 -10.78 -5.10 5.80
C ALA A 50 -9.28 -5.41 6.02
N MET A 51 -8.86 -6.67 5.85
CA MET A 51 -7.43 -7.04 5.88
C MET A 51 -6.72 -6.53 4.62
N ILE A 52 -7.34 -6.74 3.45
CA ILE A 52 -6.82 -6.26 2.16
C ILE A 52 -6.71 -4.72 2.17
N ARG A 53 -7.72 -4.01 2.69
CA ARG A 53 -7.67 -2.55 2.83
C ARG A 53 -6.46 -2.08 3.64
N ARG A 54 -6.24 -2.68 4.81
CA ARG A 54 -5.07 -2.36 5.64
C ARG A 54 -3.76 -2.69 4.94
N ALA A 55 -3.71 -3.75 4.13
CA ALA A 55 -2.52 -4.06 3.35
C ALA A 55 -2.20 -2.95 2.34
N PHE A 56 -3.19 -2.42 1.64
CA PHE A 56 -3.00 -1.27 0.76
C PHE A 56 -2.59 -0.01 1.52
N GLU A 57 -3.15 0.25 2.71
CA GLU A 57 -2.71 1.34 3.60
C GLU A 57 -1.24 1.20 4.03
N GLN A 58 -0.71 -0.04 4.08
CA GLN A 58 0.71 -0.33 4.38
C GLN A 58 1.60 -0.39 3.13
N GLY A 59 1.07 -0.13 1.92
CA GLY A 59 1.87 -0.02 0.69
C GLY A 59 2.04 -1.31 -0.12
N TRP A 60 1.28 -2.37 0.18
CA TRP A 60 1.28 -3.57 -0.67
C TRP A 60 0.81 -3.23 -2.10
N GLY A 61 1.54 -3.70 -3.12
CA GLY A 61 1.28 -3.34 -4.52
C GLY A 61 0.06 -4.01 -5.15
N PHE A 62 -0.31 -5.21 -4.68
CA PHE A 62 -1.53 -5.92 -5.09
C PHE A 62 -2.01 -6.92 -4.03
N ALA A 63 -3.21 -7.46 -4.20
CA ALA A 63 -3.75 -8.50 -3.33
C ALA A 63 -4.73 -9.40 -4.10
N LEU A 64 -4.80 -10.67 -3.71
CA LEU A 64 -5.79 -11.63 -4.20
C LEU A 64 -6.85 -11.86 -3.12
N THR A 65 -8.13 -11.78 -3.50
CA THR A 65 -9.22 -12.18 -2.60
C THR A 65 -9.06 -13.64 -2.22
N LYS A 66 -9.52 -13.99 -1.01
CA LYS A 66 -9.58 -15.39 -0.62
C LYS A 66 -10.49 -16.14 -1.60
N THR A 67 -10.06 -17.34 -1.99
CA THR A 67 -10.84 -18.22 -2.88
C THR A 67 -12.28 -18.33 -2.39
N PHE A 68 -13.23 -18.04 -3.28
CA PHE A 68 -14.67 -18.10 -3.04
C PHE A 68 -15.35 -18.95 -4.13
N GLY A 69 -16.56 -19.43 -3.84
CA GLY A 69 -17.37 -20.23 -4.76
C GLY A 69 -18.73 -19.60 -5.02
N LEU A 70 -19.51 -20.22 -5.89
CA LEU A 70 -20.90 -19.84 -6.14
C LEU A 70 -21.79 -20.36 -4.99
N ASP A 71 -22.87 -19.62 -4.71
CA ASP A 71 -23.97 -20.16 -3.91
C ASP A 71 -24.63 -21.29 -4.69
N LYS A 72 -24.96 -22.38 -3.98
CA LYS A 72 -25.51 -23.61 -4.56
C LYS A 72 -26.99 -23.48 -4.88
#